data_AF-A0A352XTC8-F1
#
_entry.id   AF-A0A352XTC8-F1
#
_cell.length_a   1.000
_cell.length_b   1.000
_cell.length_c   1.000
_cell.angle_alpha   90.00
_cell.angle_beta   90.00
_cell.angle_gamma   90.00
#
_symmetry.space_group_name_H-M   'P 1'
#
loop_
_entity.id
_entity.type
_entity.pdbx_description
1 polymer ?
#
loop_
_entity_poly.entity_id
_entity_poly.type
_entity_poly.pdbx_seq_one_letter_code
_entity_poly.pdbx_strand_id
1 'polypeptide(L)'
;FAGSAIPAPPVIGSFPINPPVAQITPLAAEGITLGHPGQTPTLSQQQALFIASQLEPGAASKAKTPSAQYVLLNYPNKGTLPAHPDYHDVPVWMILYQGIPLQHADASVDPTPIPRSSYDLYVFLDANSGKELLTIQV
;
A
#
# COMPACT_ATOMS: atom_id res chain seq x y z
N PHE A 1 19.68 38.60 48.94
CA PHE A 1 19.84 39.36 47.68
C PHE A 1 20.71 38.54 46.73
N ALA A 2 20.30 38.45 45.45
CA ALA A 2 20.86 37.69 44.32
C ALA A 2 20.79 36.15 44.46
N GLY A 3 20.25 35.34 43.54
CA GLY A 3 19.84 35.56 42.16
C GLY A 3 20.49 34.50 41.28
N SER A 4 19.76 33.48 40.84
CA SER A 4 20.01 32.68 39.62
C SER A 4 18.85 31.72 39.39
N ALA A 5 17.97 32.10 38.46
CA ALA A 5 16.97 31.22 37.89
C ALA A 5 17.67 30.23 36.94
N ILE A 6 17.52 28.94 37.20
CA ILE A 6 17.94 27.89 36.26
C ILE A 6 16.80 27.73 35.25
N PRO A 7 17.04 27.82 33.93
CA PRO A 7 16.02 27.62 32.93
C PRO A 7 15.61 26.14 32.89
N ALA A 8 14.30 25.89 32.93
CA ALA A 8 13.72 24.58 32.64
C ALA A 8 14.10 24.13 31.22
N PRO A 9 14.50 22.87 30.99
CA PRO A 9 14.68 22.37 29.64
C PRO A 9 13.34 22.37 28.90
N PRO A 10 13.29 22.75 27.62
CA PRO A 10 12.07 22.56 26.84
C PRO A 10 11.77 21.06 26.79
N VAL A 11 10.53 20.72 27.11
CA VAL A 11 9.94 19.41 26.85
C VAL A 11 10.02 19.20 25.34
N ILE A 12 11.03 18.46 24.88
CA ILE A 12 11.06 17.92 23.53
C ILE A 12 9.99 16.83 23.54
N GLY A 13 8.78 17.22 23.16
CA GLY A 13 7.71 16.29 22.86
C GLY A 13 8.20 15.37 21.76
N SER A 14 8.55 14.15 22.13
CA SER A 14 8.74 13.02 21.24
C SER A 14 7.37 12.68 20.64
N PHE A 15 6.90 13.47 19.68
CA PHE A 15 5.87 13.01 18.78
C PHE A 15 6.43 11.75 18.10
N PRO A 16 5.70 10.63 18.06
CA PRO A 16 6.09 9.56 17.15
C PRO A 16 6.09 10.19 15.76
N ILE A 17 7.28 10.35 15.18
CA ILE A 17 7.43 10.56 13.76
C ILE A 17 6.89 9.26 13.16
N ASN A 18 5.59 9.27 12.85
CA ASN A 18 5.00 8.27 11.98
C ASN A 18 5.93 8.22 10.76
N PRO A 19 6.50 7.05 10.43
CA PRO A 19 7.36 6.97 9.26
C PRO A 19 6.56 7.55 8.08
N PRO A 20 7.20 8.31 7.17
CA PRO A 20 6.57 8.64 5.92
C PRO A 20 6.04 7.32 5.37
N VAL A 21 4.76 7.27 4.98
CA VAL A 21 4.26 6.16 4.17
C VAL A 21 5.19 6.18 2.98
N ALA A 22 6.17 5.28 2.99
CA ALA A 22 7.29 5.34 2.08
C ALA A 22 6.65 5.30 0.70
N GLN A 23 6.86 6.37 -0.09
CA GLN A 23 6.42 6.34 -1.48
C GLN A 23 6.98 5.07 -2.08
N ILE A 24 6.08 4.15 -2.37
CA ILE A 24 6.48 2.82 -2.80
C ILE A 24 6.93 3.04 -4.24
N THR A 25 8.24 2.99 -4.47
CA THR A 25 8.89 3.34 -5.73
C THR A 25 8.15 2.84 -6.98
N PRO A 26 7.68 1.59 -7.05
CA PRO A 26 6.91 1.13 -8.21
C PRO A 26 5.56 1.82 -8.38
N LEU A 27 4.87 2.19 -7.31
CA LEU A 27 3.62 2.94 -7.40
C LEU A 27 3.84 4.38 -7.83
N ALA A 28 4.91 5.01 -7.34
CA ALA A 28 5.30 6.33 -7.80
C ALA A 28 5.67 6.33 -9.30
N ALA A 29 6.24 5.24 -9.82
CA ALA A 29 6.52 5.06 -11.24
C ALA A 29 5.24 5.00 -12.10
N GLU A 30 4.18 4.38 -11.56
CA GLU A 30 2.83 4.37 -12.16
C GLU A 30 2.11 5.73 -12.00
N GLY A 31 2.72 6.72 -11.33
CA GLY A 31 2.10 8.03 -11.06
C GLY A 31 1.15 8.04 -9.87
N ILE A 32 1.18 6.98 -9.05
CA ILE A 32 0.36 6.83 -7.85
C ILE A 32 1.11 7.41 -6.66
N THR A 33 0.42 8.25 -5.92
CA THR A 33 0.93 8.85 -4.69
C THR A 33 0.05 8.46 -3.53
N LEU A 34 0.67 8.19 -2.38
CA LEU A 34 0.00 7.75 -1.17
C LEU A 34 0.14 8.86 -0.13
N GLY A 35 -1.00 9.38 0.33
CA GLY A 35 -1.09 10.35 1.42
C GLY A 35 -1.39 9.68 2.76
N HIS A 36 -1.28 10.47 3.83
CA HIS A 36 -1.65 10.05 5.18
C HIS A 36 -3.11 10.41 5.47
N PRO A 37 -3.98 9.42 5.72
CA PRO A 37 -5.34 9.71 6.12
C PRO A 37 -5.38 10.16 7.59
N GLY A 38 -6.01 11.30 7.85
CA GLY A 38 -6.29 11.78 9.20
C GLY A 38 -7.61 11.24 9.79
N GLN A 39 -8.44 10.60 8.97
CA GLN A 39 -9.72 10.02 9.39
C GLN A 39 -9.55 8.55 9.81
N THR A 40 -10.47 8.03 10.60
CA THR A 40 -10.52 6.59 10.88
C THR A 40 -11.23 5.86 9.74
N PRO A 41 -10.67 4.75 9.21
CA PRO A 41 -11.34 3.98 8.18
C PRO A 41 -12.60 3.31 8.73
N THR A 42 -13.64 3.21 7.90
CA THR A 42 -14.86 2.48 8.26
C THR A 42 -14.60 0.98 8.34
N LEU A 43 -13.80 0.45 7.41
CA LEU A 43 -13.34 -0.94 7.43
C LEU A 43 -12.12 -1.10 8.33
N SER A 44 -12.11 -2.18 9.10
CA SER A 44 -10.93 -2.59 9.88
C SER A 44 -9.88 -3.22 8.98
N GLN A 45 -8.60 -3.14 9.39
CA GLN A 45 -7.47 -3.74 8.67
C GLN A 45 -7.69 -5.24 8.36
N GLN A 46 -8.22 -5.98 9.33
CA GLN A 46 -8.52 -7.41 9.18
C GLN A 46 -9.62 -7.68 8.15
N GLN A 47 -10.63 -6.80 8.08
CA GLN A 47 -11.70 -6.92 7.08
C GLN A 47 -11.16 -6.62 5.68
N ALA A 48 -10.33 -5.59 5.54
CA ALA A 48 -9.69 -5.27 4.27
C ALA A 48 -8.80 -6.41 3.77
N LEU A 49 -7.99 -7.02 4.65
CA LEU A 49 -7.19 -8.21 4.31
C LEU A 49 -8.06 -9.39 3.90
N PHE A 50 -9.15 -9.64 4.62
CA PHE A 50 -10.07 -10.73 4.30
C PHE A 50 -10.71 -10.52 2.92
N ILE A 51 -11.20 -9.32 2.62
CA ILE A 51 -11.80 -8.99 1.32
C ILE A 51 -10.74 -9.11 0.20
N ALA A 52 -9.54 -8.55 0.41
CA ALA A 52 -8.45 -8.67 -0.54
C ALA A 52 -8.06 -10.13 -0.78
N SER A 53 -8.16 -10.99 0.24
CA SER A 53 -7.87 -12.42 0.11
C SER A 53 -8.96 -13.17 -0.67
N GLN A 54 -10.19 -12.66 -0.67
CA GLN A 54 -11.28 -13.20 -1.48
C GLN A 54 -11.19 -12.76 -2.95
N LEU A 55 -10.71 -11.54 -3.19
CA LEU A 55 -10.47 -11.03 -4.55
C LEU A 55 -9.27 -11.72 -5.19
N GLU A 56 -8.17 -11.82 -4.44
CA GLU A 56 -6.91 -12.37 -4.89
C GLU A 56 -6.51 -13.61 -4.07
N PRO A 57 -7.27 -14.71 -4.16
CA PRO A 57 -7.01 -15.91 -3.37
C PRO A 57 -5.68 -16.57 -3.74
N GLY A 58 -5.26 -16.42 -5.00
CA GLY A 58 -3.96 -16.88 -5.49
C GLY A 58 -2.81 -16.15 -4.80
N ALA A 59 -2.85 -14.82 -4.79
CA ALA A 59 -1.85 -14.01 -4.09
C ALA A 59 -1.88 -14.26 -2.58
N ALA A 60 -3.04 -14.22 -1.94
CA ALA A 60 -3.17 -14.39 -0.50
C ALA A 60 -2.67 -15.76 0.00
N SER A 61 -2.87 -16.82 -0.77
CA SER A 61 -2.42 -18.17 -0.40
C SER A 61 -0.92 -18.39 -0.63
N LYS A 62 -0.29 -17.56 -1.46
CA LYS A 62 1.09 -17.74 -1.96
C LYS A 62 2.06 -16.68 -1.47
N ALA A 63 1.56 -15.53 -1.04
CA ALA A 63 2.35 -14.44 -0.50
C ALA A 63 3.01 -14.84 0.81
N LYS A 64 4.25 -14.38 1.02
CA LYS A 64 4.96 -14.60 2.28
C LYS A 64 4.35 -13.82 3.44
N THR A 65 3.95 -12.57 3.19
CA THR A 65 3.48 -11.68 4.25
C THR A 65 2.46 -10.71 3.65
N PRO A 66 1.16 -10.97 3.82
CA PRO A 66 0.13 -10.00 3.49
C PRO A 66 0.14 -8.89 4.53
N SER A 67 0.21 -7.64 4.08
CA SER A 67 0.13 -6.46 4.94
C SER A 67 -0.93 -5.52 4.42
N ALA A 68 -1.69 -4.89 5.31
CA ALA A 68 -2.66 -3.86 4.94
C ALA A 68 -2.32 -2.54 5.64
N GLN A 69 -2.27 -1.46 4.87
CA GLN A 69 -2.04 -0.10 5.36
C GLN A 69 -3.17 0.80 4.88
N TYR A 70 -3.61 1.69 5.75
CA TYR A 70 -4.63 2.66 5.41
C TYR A 70 -3.96 3.94 4.91
N VAL A 71 -4.26 4.31 3.66
CA VAL A 71 -3.59 5.38 2.92
C VAL A 71 -4.60 6.19 2.11
N LEU A 72 -4.25 7.43 1.75
CA LEU A 72 -5.01 8.20 0.77
C LEU A 72 -4.44 7.95 -0.63
N LEU A 73 -5.23 7.38 -1.53
CA LEU A 73 -4.85 7.15 -2.91
C LEU A 73 -5.03 8.42 -3.73
N ASN A 74 -3.93 8.88 -4.31
CA ASN A 74 -3.89 9.92 -5.31
C ASN A 74 -3.35 9.31 -6.60
N TYR A 75 -4.26 9.06 -7.55
CA TYR A 75 -3.93 8.54 -8.86
C TYR A 75 -4.67 9.35 -9.94
N PRO A 76 -4.04 10.43 -10.44
CA PRO A 76 -4.63 11.23 -11.50
C PRO A 76 -4.67 10.43 -12.80
N ASN A 77 -5.78 10.55 -13.52
CA ASN A 77 -6.00 9.95 -14.81
C ASN A 77 -5.17 10.70 -15.86
N LYS A 78 -3.97 10.18 -16.15
CA LYS A 78 -3.05 10.79 -17.12
C LYS A 78 -3.15 10.21 -18.53
N GLY A 79 -4.22 9.46 -18.86
CA GLY A 79 -4.38 8.76 -20.13
C GLY A 79 -5.46 9.32 -21.05
N THR A 80 -5.31 9.10 -22.36
CA THR A 80 -6.35 9.35 -23.39
C THR A 80 -7.50 8.34 -23.34
N LEU A 81 -7.28 7.18 -22.72
CA LEU A 81 -8.30 6.21 -22.31
C LEU A 81 -8.09 5.94 -20.82
N PRO A 82 -9.02 6.37 -19.95
CA PRO A 82 -8.91 6.11 -18.52
C PRO A 82 -9.06 4.62 -18.23
N ALA A 83 -7.99 3.96 -17.78
CA ALA A 83 -8.10 2.60 -17.22
C ALA A 83 -8.70 2.62 -15.80
N HIS A 84 -8.73 3.79 -15.18
CA HIS A 84 -9.28 4.05 -13.86
C HIS A 84 -9.85 5.48 -13.80
N PRO A 85 -10.82 5.77 -12.93
CA PRO A 85 -11.24 7.14 -12.67
C PRO A 85 -10.13 7.94 -11.97
N ASP A 86 -10.22 9.27 -12.03
CA ASP A 86 -9.36 10.15 -11.24
C ASP A 86 -9.58 9.93 -9.75
N TYR A 87 -8.53 9.47 -9.06
CA TYR A 87 -8.52 9.33 -7.61
C TYR A 87 -7.73 10.49 -7.01
N HIS A 88 -8.39 11.30 -6.19
CA HIS A 88 -7.76 12.38 -5.43
C HIS A 88 -8.13 12.25 -3.96
N ASP A 89 -7.12 12.04 -3.11
CA ASP A 89 -7.22 11.85 -1.66
C ASP A 89 -8.31 10.85 -1.26
N VAL A 90 -8.40 9.74 -2.01
CA VAL A 90 -9.42 8.72 -1.76
C VAL A 90 -8.95 7.81 -0.63
N PRO A 91 -9.72 7.66 0.45
CA PRO A 91 -9.35 6.79 1.55
C PRO A 91 -9.44 5.33 1.14
N VAL A 92 -8.29 4.65 1.12
CA VAL A 92 -8.19 3.25 0.70
C VAL A 92 -7.36 2.42 1.67
N TRP A 93 -7.69 1.14 1.73
CA TRP A 93 -6.79 0.13 2.24
C TRP A 93 -5.88 -0.34 1.11
N MET A 94 -4.59 -0.16 1.29
CA MET A 94 -3.55 -0.73 0.44
C MET A 94 -3.10 -2.06 1.05
N ILE A 95 -3.38 -3.15 0.35
CA ILE A 95 -2.96 -4.49 0.72
C ILE A 95 -1.76 -4.85 -0.15
N LEU A 96 -0.68 -5.23 0.50
CA LEU A 96 0.58 -5.63 -0.11
C LEU A 96 0.80 -7.11 0.13
N TYR A 97 0.86 -7.87 -0.96
CA TYR A 97 1.22 -9.27 -0.99
C TYR A 97 2.62 -9.40 -1.57
N GLN A 98 3.62 -9.57 -0.69
CA GLN A 98 5.01 -9.69 -1.12
C GLN A 98 5.43 -11.13 -1.42
N GLY A 99 6.29 -11.27 -2.43
CA GLY A 99 6.98 -12.50 -2.74
C GLY A 99 6.06 -13.61 -3.21
N ILE A 100 5.06 -13.28 -4.03
CA ILE A 100 4.18 -14.27 -4.64
C ILE A 100 4.99 -15.01 -5.71
N PRO A 101 5.21 -16.34 -5.60
CA PRO A 101 5.90 -17.10 -6.65
C PRO A 101 5.12 -17.02 -7.96
N LEU A 102 5.81 -16.63 -9.03
CA LEU A 102 5.29 -16.80 -10.39
C LEU A 102 5.22 -18.30 -10.63
N GLN A 103 4.03 -18.82 -10.93
CA GLN A 103 3.91 -20.25 -11.26
C GLN A 103 4.79 -20.52 -12.48
N HIS A 104 5.80 -21.36 -12.32
CA HIS A 104 6.71 -21.71 -13.40
C HIS A 104 5.87 -22.25 -14.55
N ALA A 105 5.98 -21.67 -15.74
CA ALA A 105 5.69 -22.45 -16.94
C ALA A 105 6.65 -23.65 -16.88
N ASP A 106 6.10 -24.86 -16.94
CA ASP A 106 6.89 -26.10 -16.90
C ASP A 106 8.17 -25.93 -17.72
N ALA A 107 9.32 -26.07 -17.09
CA ALA A 107 10.64 -25.89 -17.72
C ALA A 107 10.88 -26.86 -18.90
N SER A 108 9.98 -27.83 -19.09
CA SER A 108 9.95 -28.72 -20.25
C SER A 108 9.40 -28.06 -21.53
N VAL A 109 8.69 -26.93 -21.44
CA VAL A 109 8.00 -26.28 -22.58
C VAL A 109 8.68 -24.99 -23.02
N ASP A 110 9.30 -24.23 -22.11
CA ASP A 110 10.00 -22.99 -22.44
C ASP A 110 11.34 -22.89 -21.70
N PRO A 111 12.49 -22.98 -22.41
CA PRO A 111 13.82 -22.93 -21.79
C PRO A 111 14.29 -21.51 -21.46
N THR A 112 13.43 -20.48 -21.61
CA THR A 112 13.83 -19.10 -21.36
C THR A 112 13.73 -18.80 -19.87
N PRO A 113 14.85 -18.56 -19.15
CA PRO A 113 14.79 -18.20 -17.74
C PRO A 113 14.09 -16.84 -17.61
N ILE A 114 12.83 -16.85 -17.17
CA ILE A 114 12.13 -15.64 -16.76
C ILE A 114 12.91 -15.06 -15.56
N PRO A 115 13.47 -13.85 -15.65
CA PRO A 115 14.39 -13.32 -14.64
C PRO A 115 13.71 -12.97 -13.31
N ARG A 116 12.38 -12.98 -13.24
CA ARG A 116 11.61 -12.81 -11.99
C ARG A 116 10.95 -14.13 -11.65
N SER A 117 11.31 -14.72 -10.50
CA SER A 117 10.66 -15.91 -9.94
C SER A 117 9.51 -15.57 -8.99
N SER A 118 9.34 -14.29 -8.66
CA SER A 118 8.29 -13.79 -7.78
C SER A 118 7.90 -12.36 -8.16
N TYR A 119 6.67 -11.98 -7.80
CA TYR A 119 6.14 -10.62 -7.96
C TYR A 119 5.50 -10.14 -6.65
N ASP A 120 5.34 -8.83 -6.56
CA ASP A 120 4.60 -8.19 -5.48
C ASP A 120 3.26 -7.68 -6.03
N LEU A 121 2.17 -7.91 -5.29
CA LEU A 121 0.84 -7.44 -5.67
C LEU A 121 0.34 -6.40 -4.67
N TYR A 122 -0.10 -5.27 -5.20
CA TYR A 122 -0.71 -4.18 -4.45
C TYR A 122 -2.19 -4.09 -4.83
N VAL A 123 -3.07 -4.35 -3.86
CA VAL A 123 -4.51 -4.26 -4.02
C VAL A 123 -5.02 -3.07 -3.23
N PHE A 124 -5.72 -2.16 -3.90
CA PHE A 124 -6.34 -0.98 -3.31
C PHE A 124 -7.83 -1.21 -3.17
N LEU A 125 -8.30 -1.28 -1.92
CA LEU A 125 -9.71 -1.39 -1.60
C LEU A 125 -10.21 -0.07 -1.06
N ASP A 126 -11.41 0.32 -1.46
CA ASP A 126 -12.11 1.45 -0.85
C ASP A 126 -12.26 1.22 0.67
N ALA A 127 -11.83 2.18 1.49
CA ALA A 127 -11.82 1.99 2.94
C ALA A 127 -13.20 2.02 3.59
N ASN A 128 -14.24 2.34 2.82
CA ASN A 128 -15.61 2.44 3.29
C ASN A 128 -16.46 1.21 2.92
N SER A 129 -16.33 0.76 1.67
CA SER A 129 -17.12 -0.32 1.08
C SER A 129 -16.33 -1.61 0.90
N GLY A 130 -15.00 -1.56 0.85
CA GLY A 130 -14.14 -2.71 0.58
C GLY A 130 -14.14 -3.11 -0.90
N LYS A 131 -14.70 -2.27 -1.76
CA LYS A 131 -14.67 -2.48 -3.20
C LYS A 131 -13.25 -2.34 -3.72
N GLU A 132 -12.83 -3.24 -4.61
CA GLU A 132 -11.60 -3.06 -5.37
C GLU A 132 -11.66 -1.79 -6.22
N LEU A 133 -10.64 -0.96 -6.08
CA LEU A 133 -10.45 0.26 -6.85
C LEU A 133 -9.32 0.10 -7.87
N LEU A 134 -8.21 -0.48 -7.43
CA LEU A 134 -7.01 -0.61 -8.25
C LEU A 134 -6.20 -1.83 -7.80
N THR A 135 -5.64 -2.57 -8.74
CA THR A 135 -4.74 -3.69 -8.46
C THR A 135 -3.52 -3.57 -9.35
N ILE A 136 -2.33 -3.65 -8.76
CA ILE A 136 -1.05 -3.41 -9.43
C ILE A 136 -0.11 -4.55 -9.12
N GLN A 137 0.46 -5.12 -10.16
CA GLN A 137 1.45 -6.18 -10.09
C GLN A 137 2.83 -5.63 -10.44
N VAL A 138 3.85 -5.93 -9.63
CA VAL A 138 5.22 -5.40 -9.78
C VAL A 138 6.24 -6.53 -9.81
#